data_AF-A0A9N7V287-F1
#
_entry.id   AF-A0A9N7V287-F1
#
_cell.length_a   1.000
_cell.length_b   1.000
_cell.length_c   1.000
_cell.angle_alpha   90.00
_cell.angle_beta   90.00
_cell.angle_gamma   90.00
#
_symmetry.space_group_name_H-M   'P 1'
#
loop_
_entity.id
_entity.type
_entity.pdbx_description
1 polymer ?
#
loop_
_entity_poly.entity_id
_entity_poly.type
_entity_poly.pdbx_seq_one_letter_code
_entity_poly.pdbx_strand_id
1 'polypeptide(L)'
;MPSELETAMESLIKVFHRYASKEKNTTTLNRRELRELMENELSNFLKSQKDPAAVDKIMKDLDTNGDGQVDFEEFVSLVVGLSIACEQCYQSHMCKKTKNASQTDPHSPISVNLNLRCHHV
;
A
#
# COMPACT_ATOMS: atom_id res chain seq x y z
N MET A 1 3.43 -27.65 -4.06
CA MET A 1 3.40 -26.27 -4.56
C MET A 1 2.59 -25.45 -3.57
N PRO A 2 3.06 -24.29 -3.13
CA PRO A 2 2.26 -23.40 -2.29
C PRO A 2 1.03 -22.91 -3.06
N SER A 3 -0.06 -22.71 -2.34
CA SER A 3 -1.28 -22.07 -2.83
C SER A 3 -1.04 -20.58 -3.15
N GLU A 4 -1.98 -19.96 -3.86
CA GLU A 4 -1.91 -18.53 -4.18
C GLU A 4 -1.81 -17.67 -2.93
N LEU A 5 -2.59 -17.99 -1.89
CA LEU A 5 -2.59 -17.24 -0.63
C LEU A 5 -1.27 -17.41 0.13
N GLU A 6 -0.73 -18.63 0.22
CA GLU A 6 0.58 -18.88 0.82
C GLU A 6 1.68 -18.10 0.08
N THR A 7 1.61 -18.05 -1.24
CA THR A 7 2.56 -17.30 -2.09
C THR A 7 2.44 -15.79 -1.87
N ALA A 8 1.22 -15.27 -1.67
CA ALA A 8 0.98 -13.86 -1.38
C ALA A 8 1.53 -13.48 0.01
N MET A 9 1.28 -14.31 1.03
CA MET A 9 1.84 -14.11 2.37
C MET A 9 3.37 -14.14 2.35
N GLU A 10 3.97 -15.10 1.64
CA GLU A 10 5.42 -15.19 1.49
C GLU A 10 5.98 -13.96 0.77
N SER A 11 5.28 -13.48 -0.26
CA SER A 11 5.66 -12.29 -1.02
C SER A 11 5.64 -11.03 -0.14
N LEU A 12 4.65 -10.90 0.74
CA LEU A 12 4.55 -9.78 1.68
C LEU A 12 5.74 -9.74 2.64
N ILE A 13 6.08 -10.89 3.22
CA ILE A 13 7.25 -11.06 4.11
C ILE A 13 8.55 -10.74 3.36
N LYS A 14 8.70 -11.25 2.13
CA LYS A 14 9.89 -11.01 1.30
C LYS A 14 10.05 -9.53 0.95
N VAL A 15 8.96 -8.83 0.64
CA VAL A 15 8.99 -7.39 0.37
C VAL A 15 9.45 -6.64 1.62
N PHE A 16 8.84 -6.89 2.78
CA PHE A 16 9.23 -6.22 4.03
C PHE A 16 10.74 -6.37 4.32
N HIS A 17 11.23 -7.62 4.36
CA HIS A 17 12.64 -7.86 4.67
C HIS A 17 13.61 -7.37 3.60
N ARG A 18 13.19 -7.24 2.34
CA ARG A 18 14.03 -6.65 1.28
C ARG A 18 14.40 -5.21 1.60
N TYR A 19 13.50 -4.44 2.23
CA TYR A 19 13.76 -3.06 2.60
C TYR A 19 14.33 -2.93 4.01
N ALA A 20 13.90 -3.76 4.97
CA ALA A 20 14.42 -3.75 6.35
C ALA A 20 15.87 -4.26 6.47
N SER A 21 16.36 -5.05 5.50
CA SER A 21 17.73 -5.60 5.53
C SER A 21 18.82 -4.64 5.07
N LYS A 22 18.49 -3.39 4.73
CA LYS A 22 19.47 -2.43 4.20
C LYS A 22 20.37 -1.83 5.29
N GLU A 23 19.92 -1.84 6.54
CA GLU A 23 20.75 -1.51 7.71
C GLU A 23 20.86 -2.67 8.71
N LYS A 24 21.69 -2.48 9.75
CA LYS A 24 22.08 -3.53 10.73
C LYS A 24 20.91 -4.15 11.51
N ASN A 25 19.69 -3.61 11.41
CA ASN A 25 18.50 -4.11 12.07
C ASN A 25 17.50 -4.63 11.05
N THR A 26 17.37 -5.96 10.92
CA THR A 26 16.64 -6.61 9.82
C THR A 26 15.14 -6.79 10.10
N THR A 27 14.66 -6.35 11.26
CA THR A 27 13.31 -6.62 11.76
C THR A 27 12.36 -5.44 11.67
N THR A 28 12.87 -4.24 11.39
CA THR A 28 12.09 -2.99 11.32
C THR A 28 12.50 -2.17 10.11
N LEU A 29 11.61 -1.31 9.65
CA LEU A 29 11.88 -0.30 8.63
C LEU A 29 12.11 1.05 9.31
N ASN A 30 13.24 1.68 9.05
CA ASN A 30 13.41 3.08 9.40
C ASN A 30 12.72 3.99 8.37
N ARG A 31 12.65 5.30 8.67
CA ARG A 31 12.02 6.30 7.78
C ARG A 31 12.53 6.24 6.33
N ARG A 32 13.83 6.02 6.11
CA ARG A 32 14.42 5.97 4.76
C ARG A 32 13.97 4.71 4.02
N GLU A 33 13.97 3.56 4.71
CA GLU A 33 13.57 2.28 4.15
C GLU A 33 12.08 2.24 3.84
N LEU A 34 11.24 2.79 4.72
CA LEU A 34 9.81 2.95 4.48
C LEU A 34 9.55 3.82 3.24
N ARG A 35 10.26 4.94 3.11
CA ARG A 35 10.18 5.82 1.93
C ARG A 35 10.50 5.06 0.64
N GLU A 36 11.58 4.30 0.63
CA GLU A 36 11.98 3.51 -0.54
C GLU A 36 10.97 2.40 -0.86
N LEU A 37 10.41 1.72 0.14
CA LEU A 37 9.35 0.74 -0.05
C LEU A 37 8.14 1.38 -0.73
N MET A 38 7.69 2.52 -0.21
CA MET A 38 6.55 3.26 -0.74
C MET A 38 6.77 3.74 -2.18
N GLU A 39 7.97 4.23 -2.48
CA GLU A 39 8.31 4.71 -3.82
C GLU A 39 8.41 3.58 -4.85
N ASN A 40 8.85 2.38 -4.46
CA ASN A 40 9.08 1.28 -5.39
C ASN A 40 7.88 0.34 -5.52
N GLU A 41 7.28 -0.07 -4.40
CA GLU A 41 6.19 -1.05 -4.37
C GLU A 41 4.82 -0.38 -4.48
N LEU A 42 4.68 0.84 -3.93
CA LEU A 42 3.40 1.55 -3.82
C LEU A 42 3.31 2.79 -4.73
N SER A 43 4.21 2.91 -5.71
CA SER A 43 4.30 4.04 -6.64
C SER A 43 2.97 4.42 -7.28
N ASN A 44 2.13 3.45 -7.62
CA ASN A 44 0.81 3.67 -8.23
C ASN A 44 -0.24 4.17 -7.25
N PHE A 45 -0.14 3.75 -5.98
CA PHE A 45 -1.04 4.18 -4.91
C PHE A 45 -0.68 5.57 -4.39
N LEU A 46 0.61 5.92 -4.44
CA LEU A 46 1.15 7.12 -3.78
C LEU A 46 1.68 8.16 -4.77
N LYS A 47 1.19 8.16 -6.02
CA LYS A 47 1.64 9.11 -7.08
C LYS A 47 1.60 10.58 -6.65
N SER A 48 0.71 10.96 -5.72
CA SER A 48 0.57 12.32 -5.18
C SER A 48 1.34 12.57 -3.87
N GLN A 49 1.93 11.54 -3.26
CA GLN A 49 2.57 11.60 -1.93
C GLN A 49 4.12 11.58 -2.05
N LYS A 50 4.67 12.27 -3.05
CA LYS A 50 6.14 12.45 -3.18
C LYS A 50 6.71 13.50 -2.22
N ASP A 51 5.84 14.16 -1.46
CA ASP A 51 6.21 15.12 -0.43
C ASP A 51 6.85 14.38 0.77
N PRO A 52 8.06 14.74 1.20
CA PRO A 52 8.64 14.22 2.45
C PRO A 52 7.67 14.28 3.64
N ALA A 53 6.82 15.31 3.72
CA ALA A 53 5.83 15.45 4.79
C ALA A 53 4.75 14.36 4.78
N ALA A 54 4.44 13.79 3.61
CA ALA A 54 3.50 12.68 3.49
C ALA A 54 4.07 11.39 4.09
N VAL A 55 5.35 11.13 3.85
CA VAL A 55 6.05 9.97 4.42
C VAL A 55 6.13 10.10 5.95
N ASP A 56 6.42 11.30 6.46
CA ASP A 56 6.44 11.54 7.90
C ASP A 56 5.08 11.32 8.57
N LYS A 57 4.00 11.73 7.90
CA LYS A 57 2.65 11.47 8.38
C LYS A 57 2.34 9.97 8.39
N ILE A 58 2.64 9.28 7.29
CA ILE A 58 2.40 7.83 7.18
C ILE A 58 3.24 7.06 8.20
N MET A 59 4.51 7.43 8.39
CA MET A 59 5.36 6.87 9.43
C MET A 59 4.70 7.01 10.80
N LYS A 60 4.23 8.21 11.14
CA LYS A 60 3.56 8.48 12.42
C LYS A 60 2.24 7.74 12.59
N ASP A 61 1.51 7.54 11.49
CA ASP A 61 0.24 6.81 11.50
C ASP A 61 0.46 5.29 11.65
N LEU A 62 1.63 4.77 11.26
CA LEU A 62 1.99 3.35 11.37
C LEU A 62 2.74 3.00 12.66
N ASP A 63 3.67 3.85 13.09
CA ASP A 63 4.47 3.74 14.31
C ASP A 63 3.58 3.91 15.56
N THR A 64 2.90 2.83 15.91
CA THR A 64 1.88 2.80 16.96
C THR A 64 2.54 2.66 18.33
N ASN A 65 3.70 2.01 18.37
CA ASN A 65 4.49 1.84 19.58
C ASN A 65 5.37 3.08 19.90
N GLY A 66 5.60 3.98 18.93
CA GLY A 66 6.30 5.25 19.08
C GLY A 66 7.83 5.12 19.12
N ASP A 67 8.40 4.04 18.57
CA ASP A 67 9.84 3.79 18.57
C ASP A 67 10.58 4.45 17.39
N GLY A 68 9.83 5.10 16.48
CA GLY A 68 10.37 5.76 15.31
C GLY A 68 10.78 4.81 14.19
N GLN A 69 10.34 3.55 14.25
CA GLN A 69 10.52 2.52 13.24
C GLN A 69 9.15 1.90 12.90
N VAL A 70 9.12 1.05 11.88
CA VAL A 70 7.91 0.28 11.50
C VAL A 70 8.26 -1.19 11.53
N ASP A 71 7.66 -1.94 12.45
CA ASP A 71 7.80 -3.39 12.50
C ASP A 71 6.88 -4.09 11.47
N PHE A 72 6.92 -5.42 11.44
CA PHE A 72 6.13 -6.17 10.47
C PHE A 72 4.61 -6.06 10.73
N GLU A 73 4.16 -5.98 11.98
CA GLU A 73 2.74 -5.85 12.31
C GLU A 73 2.20 -4.47 11.89
N GLU A 74 2.98 -3.42 12.14
CA GLU A 74 2.69 -2.06 11.71
C GLU A 74 2.68 -1.95 10.17
N PHE A 75 3.62 -2.60 9.49
CA PHE A 75 3.61 -2.69 8.03
C PHE A 75 2.38 -3.43 7.48
N VAL A 76 1.97 -4.54 8.08
CA VAL A 76 0.77 -5.29 7.67
C VAL A 76 -0.48 -4.42 7.81
N SER A 77 -0.54 -3.57 8.83
CA SER A 77 -1.67 -2.64 9.02
C SER A 77 -1.84 -1.66 7.84
N LEU A 78 -0.73 -1.16 7.26
CA LEU A 78 -0.75 -0.38 6.01
C LEU A 78 -1.38 -1.19 4.86
N VAL A 79 -0.91 -2.43 4.69
CA VAL A 79 -1.31 -3.31 3.58
C VAL A 79 -2.79 -3.67 3.69
N VAL A 80 -3.29 -3.93 4.90
CA VAL A 80 -4.70 -4.16 5.18
C VAL A 80 -5.52 -2.91 4.81
N GLY A 81 -5.09 -1.73 5.25
CA GLY A 81 -5.76 -0.47 4.91
C GLY A 81 -5.86 -0.23 3.41
N LEU A 82 -4.76 -0.45 2.68
CA LEU A 82 -4.71 -0.34 1.22
C LEU A 82 -5.60 -1.40 0.54
N SER A 83 -5.59 -2.64 1.03
CA SER A 83 -6.40 -3.73 0.47
C SER A 83 -7.90 -3.44 0.62
N ILE A 84 -8.33 -2.96 1.79
CA ILE A 84 -9.72 -2.55 2.04
C ILE A 84 -10.10 -1.39 1.12
N ALA A 85 -9.24 -0.38 0.98
CA ALA A 85 -9.51 0.75 0.10
C ALA A 85 -9.59 0.34 -1.39
N CYS A 86 -8.75 -0.61 -1.81
CA CYS A 86 -8.80 -1.20 -3.16
C CYS A 86 -10.10 -1.95 -3.38
N GLU A 87 -10.54 -2.75 -2.42
CA GLU A 87 -11.80 -3.50 -2.48
C GLU A 87 -13.01 -2.56 -2.58
N GLN A 88 -13.05 -1.48 -1.78
CA GLN A 88 -14.09 -0.46 -1.87
C GLN A 88 -14.11 0.22 -3.25
N CYS A 89 -12.94 0.49 -3.83
CA CYS A 89 -12.84 1.05 -5.18
C CYS A 89 -13.28 0.06 -6.25
N TYR A 90 -12.94 -1.22 -6.10
CA TYR A 90 -13.37 -2.28 -7.00
C TYR A 90 -14.90 -2.39 -7.01
N GLN A 91 -15.53 -2.45 -5.83
CA GLN A 91 -16.99 -2.48 -5.70
C GLN A 91 -17.66 -1.21 -6.25
N SER A 92 -17.07 -0.03 -6.00
CA SER A 92 -17.59 1.25 -6.49
C SER A 92 -17.50 1.38 -8.02
N HIS A 93 -16.44 0.85 -8.64
CA HIS A 93 -16.28 0.85 -10.09
C HIS A 93 -17.13 -0.23 -10.78
N MET A 94 -17.38 -1.37 -10.13
CA MET A 94 -18.32 -2.39 -10.61
C MET A 94 -19.78 -1.91 -10.50
N CYS A 95 -20.13 -1.12 -9.48
CA CYS A 95 -21.48 -0.54 -9.28
C CYS A 95 -21.81 0.62 -10.24
N LYS A 96 -20.79 1.29 -10.83
CA LYS A 96 -21.02 2.34 -11.86
C LYS A 96 -21.24 1.79 -13.27
N LYS A 97 -20.83 0.55 -13.55
CA LYS A 97 -21.05 -0.08 -14.88
C LYS A 97 -22.50 -0.49 -15.14
N THR A 98 -23.35 -0.63 -14.13
CA THR A 98 -24.79 -0.97 -14.29
C THR A 98 -25.70 0.23 -14.55
N LYS A 99 -25.21 1.48 -14.55
CA LYS A 99 -26.01 2.67 -14.96
C LYS A 99 -25.67 3.24 -16.33
N ASN A 100 -24.52 2.88 -16.91
CA ASN A 100 -24.15 3.32 -18.26
C ASN A 100 -23.85 2.08 -19.12
N ALA A 101 -24.90 1.47 -19.64
CA ALA A 101 -24.78 0.54 -20.76
C ALA A 101 -24.19 1.30 -21.96
N SER A 102 -22.98 0.92 -22.39
CA SER A 102 -22.47 0.84 -23.77
C SER A 102 -20.94 0.94 -23.80
N GLN A 103 -20.31 0.01 -24.50
CA GLN A 103 -18.87 -0.12 -24.78
C GLN A 103 -17.96 -0.63 -23.64
N THR A 104 -17.70 -1.93 -23.70
CA THR A 104 -16.65 -2.67 -23.01
C THR A 104 -15.31 -2.55 -23.74
N ASP A 105 -14.22 -2.36 -23.01
CA ASP A 105 -12.88 -2.77 -23.43
C ASP A 105 -12.25 -3.64 -22.31
N PRO A 106 -11.98 -4.94 -22.54
CA PRO A 106 -11.59 -5.89 -21.49
C PRO A 106 -10.10 -5.84 -21.10
N HIS A 107 -9.27 -4.98 -21.71
CA HIS A 107 -7.81 -5.05 -21.55
C HIS A 107 -7.11 -3.85 -20.90
N SER A 108 -7.81 -2.88 -20.32
CA SER A 108 -7.10 -1.82 -19.59
C SER A 108 -6.69 -2.31 -18.19
N PRO A 109 -5.38 -2.38 -17.85
CA PRO A 109 -4.95 -2.68 -16.50
C PRO A 109 -5.55 -1.62 -15.58
N ILE A 110 -6.24 -2.08 -14.53
CA ILE A 110 -6.85 -1.23 -13.53
C ILE A 110 -5.73 -0.44 -12.87
N SER A 111 -5.45 0.74 -13.40
CA SER A 111 -4.69 1.76 -12.70
C SER A 111 -5.62 2.31 -11.64
N VAL A 112 -5.72 1.63 -10.50
CA VAL A 112 -6.34 2.17 -9.29
C VAL A 112 -5.53 3.38 -8.88
N ASN A 113 -5.91 4.55 -9.41
CA ASN A 113 -5.43 5.82 -8.93
C ASN A 113 -6.17 6.09 -7.61
N LEU A 114 -5.62 5.55 -6.54
CA LEU A 114 -6.11 5.78 -5.17
C LEU A 114 -5.61 7.15 -4.72
N ASN A 115 -6.04 8.21 -5.42
CA ASN A 115 -5.88 9.56 -4.89
C ASN A 115 -6.77 9.61 -3.64
N LEU A 116 -6.15 9.36 -2.47
CA LEU A 116 -6.75 9.54 -1.16
C LEU A 116 -7.19 11.00 -1.06
N ARG A 117 -8.41 11.27 -1.52
CA ARG A 117 -9.05 12.56 -1.38
C ARG A 117 -9.57 12.63 0.04
N CYS A 118 -8.64 12.78 0.98
CA CYS A 118 -8.90 13.31 2.31
C CYS A 118 -9.37 14.75 2.13
N HIS A 119 -10.63 14.95 1.74
CA HIS A 119 -11.34 16.22 1.85
C HIS A 119 -12.85 15.97 1.82
N HIS A 120 -13.36 15.61 2.99
CA HIS A 120 -14.58 16.21 3.55
C HIS A 120 -14.53 16.04 5.07
N VAL A 121 -14.08 17.11 5.74
CA VAL A 121 -14.81 17.60 6.91
C VAL A 121 -16.07 18.26 6.37
#